data_AF-A0A7K4DUZ8-F1
#
_entry.id   AF-A0A7K4DUZ8-F1
#
_cell.length_a   1.000
_cell.length_b   1.000
_cell.length_c   1.000
_cell.angle_alpha   90.00
_cell.angle_beta   90.00
_cell.angle_gamma   90.00
#
_symmetry.space_group_name_H-M   'P 1'
#
loop_
_entity.id
_entity.type
_entity.pdbx_description
1 polymer ?
#
loop_
_entity_poly.entity_id
_entity_poly.type
_entity_poly.pdbx_seq_one_letter_code
_entity_poly.pdbx_strand_id
1 'polypeptide(L)'
;MAFLLIFGNVKDSQAEEFTISIPFGAFNPELNTPAEVWYDPPILSIQLGDTVTWINDDREGHTVTSGEGSGRFEWMNTKELGEADGIFDSQRFMPNESWAYTFDKAGVFNYFCIIHPWMSGVVTVNQTIPDYPHDAYGNRIESFPVIQFTPDKLIEFDLTWEPNIIKTFEKTTFVFQTYDGITNSNLDKMMYDMIITQNGKEVFQDSGITQVGGDYRNVIFENSGPIEIRFQNIVSSGSSGIDSIARESVNQPLFRTVVFSTIVYDNPEKITTTETMIQPAQRLDIYYELLVAIILVPALMLLGLIIYMKFRKSENYSQEKSTPL
;
A
#
# COMPACT_ATOMS: atom_id res chain seq x y z
N MET A 1 37.13 -6.67 -32.05
CA MET A 1 36.20 -6.77 -30.90
C MET A 1 35.59 -5.38 -30.73
N ALA A 2 34.44 -5.13 -31.33
CA ALA A 2 33.79 -3.81 -31.27
C ALA A 2 32.82 -3.81 -30.08
N PHE A 3 33.10 -2.96 -29.10
CA PHE A 3 32.17 -2.71 -27.99
C PHE A 3 31.06 -1.79 -28.50
N LEU A 4 29.85 -2.33 -28.62
CA LEU A 4 28.64 -1.57 -28.88
C LEU A 4 28.19 -0.97 -27.54
N LEU A 5 28.46 0.31 -27.30
CA LEU A 5 27.89 1.05 -26.18
C LEU A 5 26.44 1.40 -26.55
N ILE A 6 25.50 0.70 -25.91
CA ILE A 6 24.09 1.04 -25.96
C ILE A 6 23.89 2.19 -24.96
N PHE A 7 23.73 3.41 -25.48
CA PHE A 7 23.24 4.53 -24.68
C PHE A 7 21.73 4.32 -24.49
N GLY A 8 21.34 3.82 -23.31
CA GLY A 8 19.97 3.92 -22.85
C GLY A 8 19.64 5.39 -22.61
N ASN A 9 18.60 5.90 -23.26
CA ASN A 9 18.03 7.20 -22.92
C ASN A 9 17.36 7.07 -21.55
N VAL A 10 18.08 7.46 -20.50
CA VAL A 10 17.45 7.84 -19.24
C VAL A 10 16.77 9.18 -19.53
N LYS A 11 15.43 9.19 -19.59
CA LYS A 11 14.69 10.44 -19.44
C LYS A 11 14.90 10.88 -18.00
N ASP A 12 15.85 11.76 -17.81
CA ASP A 12 16.06 12.48 -16.57
C ASP A 12 14.76 13.23 -16.26
N SER A 13 14.09 12.92 -15.14
CA SER A 13 12.90 13.65 -14.71
C SER A 13 13.33 15.00 -14.13
N GLN A 14 13.76 15.90 -15.00
CA GLN A 14 13.94 17.30 -14.67
C GLN A 14 12.54 17.92 -14.57
N ALA A 15 12.29 18.72 -13.54
CA ALA A 15 11.04 19.48 -13.45
C ALA A 15 10.96 20.39 -14.69
N GLU A 16 9.93 20.21 -15.52
CA GLU A 16 9.74 21.04 -16.71
C GLU A 16 9.00 22.33 -16.29
N GLU A 17 9.41 23.46 -16.87
CA GLU A 17 8.72 24.73 -16.70
C GLU A 17 7.71 24.90 -17.83
N PHE A 18 6.43 24.99 -17.48
CA PHE A 18 5.33 25.24 -18.41
C PHE A 18 4.88 26.69 -18.32
N THR A 19 4.36 27.22 -19.42
CA THR A 19 3.83 28.58 -19.47
C THR A 19 2.38 28.59 -19.94
N ILE A 20 1.55 29.39 -19.28
CA ILE A 20 0.19 29.70 -19.69
C ILE A 20 0.07 31.22 -19.85
N SER A 21 -0.32 31.69 -21.04
CA SER A 21 -0.58 33.12 -21.26
C SER A 21 -2.02 33.45 -20.92
N ILE A 22 -2.26 34.62 -20.33
CA ILE A 22 -3.57 35.28 -20.31
C ILE A 22 -3.55 36.26 -21.49
N PRO A 23 -4.11 35.90 -22.67
CA PRO A 23 -3.91 36.66 -23.88
C PRO A 23 -4.67 38.00 -23.86
N PHE A 24 -4.23 38.93 -24.71
CA PHE A 24 -4.89 40.21 -24.90
C PHE A 24 -6.38 40.07 -25.23
N GLY A 25 -7.22 40.59 -24.35
CA GLY A 25 -8.67 40.55 -24.47
C GLY A 25 -9.35 39.39 -23.74
N ALA A 26 -8.63 38.59 -22.96
CA ALA A 26 -9.18 37.51 -22.13
C ALA A 26 -10.19 38.02 -21.07
N PHE A 27 -10.07 39.28 -20.63
CA PHE A 27 -11.07 39.91 -19.76
C PHE A 27 -12.49 39.99 -20.36
N ASN A 28 -12.71 39.67 -21.64
CA ASN A 28 -14.02 39.79 -22.25
C ASN A 28 -14.78 38.44 -22.22
N PRO A 29 -15.97 38.35 -21.58
CA PRO A 29 -16.77 37.13 -21.53
C PRO A 29 -17.31 36.70 -22.91
N GLU A 30 -17.36 37.60 -23.89
CA GLU A 30 -17.86 37.30 -25.22
C GLU A 30 -16.82 36.64 -26.13
N LEU A 31 -15.52 36.72 -25.79
CA LEU A 31 -14.40 36.32 -26.66
C LEU A 31 -14.51 36.92 -28.08
N ASN A 32 -15.01 38.15 -28.18
CA ASN A 32 -15.03 38.95 -29.42
C ASN A 32 -13.82 39.90 -29.51
N THR A 33 -12.77 39.58 -28.76
CA THR A 33 -11.43 40.19 -28.80
C THR A 33 -10.50 39.27 -29.60
N PRO A 34 -9.22 39.63 -29.80
CA PRO A 34 -8.27 38.71 -30.43
C PRO A 34 -8.03 37.40 -29.64
N ALA A 35 -8.37 37.35 -28.35
CA ALA A 35 -8.28 36.14 -27.55
C ALA A 35 -9.33 35.10 -27.97
N GLU A 36 -8.89 33.87 -28.27
CA GLU A 36 -9.78 32.73 -28.55
C GLU A 36 -10.10 31.90 -27.29
N VAL A 37 -9.26 32.04 -26.26
CA VAL A 37 -9.34 31.36 -24.97
C VAL A 37 -8.95 32.34 -23.86
N TRP A 38 -9.34 32.07 -22.62
CA TRP A 38 -9.03 32.94 -21.48
C TRP A 38 -7.66 32.68 -20.85
N TYR A 39 -7.25 31.41 -20.87
CA TYR A 39 -5.90 30.95 -20.54
C TYR A 39 -5.42 30.14 -21.73
N ASP A 40 -4.18 30.37 -22.19
CA ASP A 40 -3.61 29.70 -23.36
C ASP A 40 -2.32 28.95 -23.00
N PRO A 41 -2.30 27.60 -23.03
CA PRO A 41 -3.44 26.73 -23.35
C PRO A 41 -4.49 26.70 -22.22
N PRO A 42 -5.78 26.46 -22.53
CA PRO A 42 -6.84 26.41 -21.52
C PRO A 42 -6.82 25.12 -20.70
N ILE A 43 -6.20 24.07 -21.23
CA ILE A 43 -5.98 22.79 -20.57
C ILE A 43 -4.51 22.44 -20.73
N LEU A 44 -3.83 22.23 -19.61
CA LEU A 44 -2.43 21.85 -19.58
C LEU A 44 -2.28 20.50 -18.86
N SER A 45 -1.49 19.58 -19.43
CA SER A 45 -1.18 18.30 -18.82
C SER A 45 0.30 18.27 -18.46
N ILE A 46 0.63 18.08 -17.19
CA ILE A 46 1.99 18.10 -16.63
C ILE A 46 2.26 16.86 -15.78
N GLN A 47 3.47 16.72 -15.27
CA GLN A 47 3.84 15.71 -14.27
C GLN A 47 3.88 16.31 -12.86
N LEU A 48 3.68 15.46 -11.85
CA LEU A 48 3.87 15.83 -10.46
C LEU A 48 5.29 16.36 -10.23
N GLY A 49 5.39 17.54 -9.60
CA GLY A 49 6.63 18.26 -9.35
C GLY A 49 6.92 19.37 -10.37
N ASP A 50 6.19 19.44 -11.48
CA ASP A 50 6.38 20.49 -12.49
C ASP A 50 5.86 21.85 -11.99
N THR A 51 6.43 22.91 -12.57
CA THR A 51 6.05 24.29 -12.27
C THR A 51 5.38 24.93 -13.47
N VAL A 52 4.22 25.52 -13.25
CA VAL A 52 3.49 26.28 -14.28
C VAL A 52 3.62 27.77 -13.96
N THR A 53 3.98 28.56 -14.97
CA THR A 53 4.05 30.02 -14.90
C THR A 53 2.93 30.63 -15.74
N TRP A 54 2.08 31.42 -15.13
CA TRP A 54 1.08 32.23 -15.81
C TRP A 54 1.66 33.62 -16.10
N ILE A 55 1.46 34.10 -17.32
CA ILE A 55 1.93 35.43 -17.77
C ILE A 55 0.70 36.26 -18.16
N ASN A 56 0.60 37.47 -17.62
CA ASN A 56 -0.48 38.39 -18.00
C ASN A 56 -0.10 39.21 -19.23
N ASP A 57 -0.42 38.69 -20.42
CA ASP A 57 -0.29 39.40 -21.71
C ASP A 57 -1.54 40.24 -22.05
N ASP A 58 -2.51 40.29 -21.14
CA ASP A 58 -3.68 41.15 -21.24
C ASP A 58 -3.40 42.55 -20.70
N ARG A 59 -4.33 43.48 -20.93
CA ARG A 59 -4.24 44.87 -20.45
C ARG A 59 -4.91 45.09 -19.09
N GLU A 60 -5.65 44.11 -18.60
CA GLU A 60 -6.35 44.15 -17.32
C GLU A 60 -5.59 43.35 -16.26
N GLY A 61 -5.92 43.56 -14.98
CA GLY A 61 -5.37 42.73 -13.91
C GLY A 61 -6.15 41.42 -13.77
N HIS A 62 -5.45 40.32 -13.50
CA HIS A 62 -6.04 38.98 -13.41
C HIS A 62 -5.58 38.24 -12.15
N THR A 63 -6.25 37.13 -11.85
CA THR A 63 -5.83 36.14 -10.85
C THR A 63 -5.82 34.75 -11.46
N VAL A 64 -5.10 33.85 -10.83
CA VAL A 64 -5.10 32.41 -11.05
C VAL A 64 -5.41 31.79 -9.70
N THR A 65 -6.67 31.43 -9.50
CA THR A 65 -7.20 30.96 -8.22
C THR A 65 -7.83 29.59 -8.42
N SER A 66 -7.39 28.61 -7.64
CA SER A 66 -7.93 27.25 -7.72
C SER A 66 -9.38 27.18 -7.26
N GLY A 67 -10.18 26.39 -7.96
CA GLY A 67 -11.62 26.27 -7.78
C GLY A 67 -12.40 26.48 -9.08
N GLU A 68 -13.69 26.72 -8.93
CA GLU A 68 -14.63 26.83 -10.05
C GLU A 68 -15.15 28.25 -10.19
N GLY A 69 -15.06 28.82 -11.39
CA GLY A 69 -15.70 30.09 -11.71
C GLY A 69 -17.22 29.94 -11.90
N SER A 70 -17.97 31.04 -11.86
CA SER A 70 -19.42 31.04 -12.15
C SER A 70 -19.76 30.74 -13.62
N GLY A 71 -18.75 30.60 -14.49
CA GLY A 71 -18.95 30.40 -15.91
C GLY A 71 -19.47 31.63 -16.66
N ARG A 72 -19.61 31.47 -17.98
CA ARG A 72 -19.79 32.59 -18.94
C ARG A 72 -21.08 33.41 -18.76
N PHE A 73 -22.16 32.79 -18.30
CA PHE A 73 -23.49 33.39 -18.35
C PHE A 73 -24.16 33.58 -16.97
N GLU A 74 -23.62 32.97 -15.91
CA GLU A 74 -24.28 32.99 -14.60
C GLU A 74 -23.97 34.28 -13.82
N TRP A 75 -22.78 34.87 -14.00
CA TRP A 75 -22.37 36.13 -13.37
C TRP A 75 -23.31 37.32 -13.67
N MET A 76 -24.08 37.25 -14.77
CA MET A 76 -25.04 38.28 -15.15
C MET A 76 -26.38 38.19 -14.41
N ASN A 77 -26.68 37.03 -13.80
CA ASN A 77 -27.98 36.72 -13.23
C ASN A 77 -27.93 36.38 -11.73
N THR A 78 -26.75 36.12 -11.18
CA THR A 78 -26.54 35.80 -9.77
C THR A 78 -25.45 36.69 -9.15
N LYS A 79 -25.33 36.70 -7.82
CA LYS A 79 -24.18 37.29 -7.10
C LYS A 79 -23.05 36.27 -6.89
N GLU A 80 -23.15 35.12 -7.53
CA GLU A 80 -22.21 34.02 -7.40
C GLU A 80 -21.06 34.25 -8.38
N LEU A 81 -19.85 34.40 -7.86
CA LEU A 81 -18.65 34.78 -8.63
C LEU A 81 -17.66 33.62 -8.73
N GLY A 82 -18.11 32.39 -8.44
CA GLY A 82 -17.27 31.21 -8.31
C GLY A 82 -16.93 30.87 -6.85
N GLU A 83 -16.39 29.67 -6.65
CA GLU A 83 -16.00 29.10 -5.38
C GLU A 83 -14.53 28.68 -5.44
N ALA A 84 -13.69 29.31 -4.63
CA ALA A 84 -12.29 28.92 -4.49
C ALA A 84 -12.14 27.72 -3.54
N ASP A 85 -11.30 26.76 -3.89
CA ASP A 85 -11.03 25.57 -3.07
C ASP A 85 -9.80 25.73 -2.14
N GLY A 86 -9.04 26.81 -2.30
CA GLY A 86 -7.92 27.20 -1.44
C GLY A 86 -6.62 26.43 -1.68
N ILE A 87 -6.48 25.70 -2.80
CA ILE A 87 -5.23 25.01 -3.16
C ILE A 87 -4.13 26.03 -3.55
N PHE A 88 -4.44 27.01 -4.40
CA PHE A 88 -3.54 28.09 -4.76
C PHE A 88 -4.27 29.39 -5.15
N ASP A 89 -3.62 30.53 -4.92
CA ASP A 89 -4.13 31.84 -5.31
C ASP A 89 -2.95 32.79 -5.62
N SER A 90 -2.86 33.21 -6.88
CA SER A 90 -1.82 34.14 -7.33
C SER A 90 -1.92 35.53 -6.71
N GLN A 91 -3.07 35.86 -6.09
CA GLN A 91 -3.51 37.23 -5.92
C GLN A 91 -3.64 37.95 -7.27
N ARG A 92 -3.98 39.24 -7.25
CA ARG A 92 -4.04 40.05 -8.46
C ARG A 92 -2.63 40.37 -8.97
N PHE A 93 -2.37 40.03 -10.23
CA PHE A 93 -1.17 40.44 -10.95
C PHE A 93 -1.52 41.26 -12.21
N MET A 94 -0.70 42.28 -12.48
CA MET A 94 -0.91 43.33 -13.48
C MET A 94 -0.34 42.94 -14.85
N PRO A 95 -0.65 43.70 -15.93
CA PRO A 95 -0.08 43.44 -17.25
C PRO A 95 1.46 43.35 -17.23
N ASN A 96 2.00 42.36 -17.92
CA ASN A 96 3.41 41.97 -17.98
C ASN A 96 3.99 41.39 -16.67
N GLU A 97 3.17 41.14 -15.65
CA GLU A 97 3.59 40.36 -14.49
C GLU A 97 3.32 38.87 -14.72
N SER A 98 4.02 38.03 -13.98
CA SER A 98 3.84 36.58 -13.98
C SER A 98 3.74 36.03 -12.58
N TRP A 99 3.11 34.87 -12.47
CA TRP A 99 3.01 34.10 -11.23
C TRP A 99 3.24 32.63 -11.52
N ALA A 100 3.92 31.92 -10.62
CA ALA A 100 4.27 30.53 -10.79
C ALA A 100 3.81 29.67 -9.62
N TYR A 101 3.46 28.42 -9.91
CA TYR A 101 3.05 27.42 -8.92
C TYR A 101 3.60 26.05 -9.27
N THR A 102 4.17 25.38 -8.26
CA THR A 102 4.67 24.00 -8.36
C THR A 102 3.62 23.04 -7.84
N PHE A 103 3.23 22.07 -8.66
CA PHE A 103 2.20 21.08 -8.29
C PHE A 103 2.83 19.87 -7.60
N ASP A 104 2.60 19.71 -6.31
CA ASP A 104 3.14 18.62 -5.48
C ASP A 104 2.18 17.41 -5.34
N LYS A 105 0.99 17.49 -5.93
CA LYS A 105 -0.03 16.45 -5.92
C LYS A 105 -0.55 16.19 -7.33
N ALA A 106 -0.75 14.92 -7.65
CA ALA A 106 -1.44 14.52 -8.86
C ALA A 106 -2.94 14.80 -8.72
N GLY A 107 -3.61 15.02 -9.84
CA GLY A 107 -5.04 15.34 -9.87
C GLY A 107 -5.41 16.30 -10.99
N VAL A 108 -6.67 16.71 -11.00
CA VAL A 108 -7.20 17.73 -11.90
C VAL A 108 -7.47 18.99 -11.09
N PHE A 109 -6.83 20.09 -11.47
CA PHE A 109 -6.92 21.38 -10.81
C PHE A 109 -7.63 22.35 -11.73
N ASN A 110 -8.90 22.59 -11.45
CA ASN A 110 -9.64 23.68 -12.07
C ASN A 110 -9.24 25.00 -11.41
N TYR A 111 -9.16 26.05 -12.20
CA TYR A 111 -8.86 27.38 -11.71
C TYR A 111 -9.58 28.45 -12.52
N PHE A 112 -9.74 29.61 -11.91
CA PHE A 112 -10.45 30.73 -12.50
C PHE A 112 -9.86 32.08 -12.07
N CYS A 113 -10.31 33.15 -12.75
CA CYS A 113 -9.99 34.53 -12.36
C CYS A 113 -11.12 35.08 -11.48
N ILE A 114 -10.82 35.51 -10.25
CA ILE A 114 -11.83 36.05 -9.32
C ILE A 114 -12.46 37.34 -9.86
N ILE A 115 -11.69 38.16 -10.57
CA ILE A 115 -12.14 39.45 -11.12
C ILE A 115 -12.98 39.22 -12.39
N HIS A 116 -12.72 38.12 -13.10
CA HIS A 116 -13.40 37.73 -14.33
C HIS A 116 -13.90 36.28 -14.21
N PRO A 117 -14.96 36.01 -13.42
CA PRO A 117 -15.39 34.67 -13.02
C PRO A 117 -15.75 33.67 -14.13
N TRP A 118 -15.89 34.14 -15.37
CA TRP A 118 -16.08 33.29 -16.54
C TRP A 118 -14.79 32.67 -17.06
N MET A 119 -13.63 33.24 -16.74
CA MET A 119 -12.33 32.75 -17.18
C MET A 119 -11.98 31.48 -16.42
N SER A 120 -11.99 30.33 -17.10
CA SER A 120 -11.62 29.05 -16.51
C SER A 120 -10.47 28.38 -17.28
N GLY A 121 -9.63 27.67 -16.53
CA GLY A 121 -8.57 26.82 -17.06
C GLY A 121 -8.42 25.56 -16.22
N VAL A 122 -7.71 24.58 -16.77
CA VAL A 122 -7.51 23.28 -16.13
C VAL A 122 -6.04 22.88 -16.22
N VAL A 123 -5.46 22.45 -15.09
CA VAL A 123 -4.17 21.74 -15.06
C VAL A 123 -4.42 20.31 -14.62
N THR A 124 -4.07 19.35 -15.47
CA THR A 124 -4.03 17.92 -15.12
C THR A 124 -2.61 17.54 -14.76
N VAL A 125 -2.40 17.14 -13.51
CA VAL A 125 -1.10 16.72 -12.99
C VAL A 125 -1.09 15.20 -12.92
N ASN A 126 -0.26 14.58 -13.76
CA ASN A 126 -0.12 13.14 -13.79
C ASN A 126 0.96 12.69 -12.82
N GLN A 127 0.73 11.57 -12.15
CA GLN A 127 1.80 10.83 -11.49
C GLN A 127 2.32 9.77 -12.45
N THR A 128 3.63 9.71 -12.66
CA THR A 128 4.23 8.56 -13.32
C THR A 128 4.18 7.38 -12.36
N ILE A 129 3.31 6.42 -12.64
CA ILE A 129 3.18 5.18 -11.89
C ILE A 129 3.97 4.09 -12.64
N PRO A 130 5.04 3.54 -12.06
CA PRO A 130 5.76 2.42 -12.66
C PRO A 130 4.85 1.21 -12.93
N ASP A 131 5.20 0.39 -13.91
CA ASP A 131 4.54 -0.90 -14.19
C ASP A 131 5.27 -2.09 -13.53
N TYR A 132 6.15 -1.79 -12.58
CA TYR A 132 6.98 -2.76 -11.84
C TYR A 132 6.99 -2.48 -10.33
N PRO A 133 7.14 -3.51 -9.48
CA PRO A 133 7.26 -3.31 -8.04
C PRO A 133 8.54 -2.52 -7.71
N HIS A 134 8.46 -1.64 -6.73
CA HIS A 134 9.55 -0.78 -6.31
C HIS A 134 9.45 -0.44 -4.82
N ASP A 135 10.57 0.02 -4.24
CA ASP A 135 10.66 0.39 -2.83
C ASP A 135 10.01 1.76 -2.54
N ALA A 136 10.03 2.19 -1.28
CA ALA A 136 9.45 3.47 -0.86
C ALA A 136 10.09 4.70 -1.52
N TYR A 137 11.25 4.56 -2.16
CA TYR A 137 11.98 5.62 -2.85
C TYR A 137 11.79 5.56 -4.37
N GLY A 138 10.98 4.63 -4.88
CA GLY A 138 10.75 4.44 -6.31
C GLY A 138 11.81 3.60 -7.02
N ASN A 139 12.76 2.97 -6.30
CA ASN A 139 13.74 2.11 -6.92
C ASN A 139 13.12 0.76 -7.28
N ARG A 140 13.30 0.32 -8.53
CA ARG A 140 12.83 -1.00 -9.00
C ARG A 140 13.29 -2.12 -8.07
N ILE A 141 12.36 -2.98 -7.68
CA ILE A 141 12.64 -4.25 -7.04
C ILE A 141 12.90 -5.28 -8.14
N GLU A 142 14.14 -5.71 -8.28
CA GLU A 142 14.58 -6.62 -9.35
C GLU A 142 14.14 -8.07 -9.15
N SER A 143 13.73 -8.45 -7.94
CA SER A 143 13.34 -9.82 -7.61
C SER A 143 12.20 -9.84 -6.62
N PHE A 144 11.21 -10.67 -6.94
CA PHE A 144 10.02 -10.93 -6.14
C PHE A 144 9.94 -12.44 -5.89
N PRO A 145 9.81 -12.93 -4.64
CA PRO A 145 9.62 -12.18 -3.39
C PRO A 145 10.80 -11.27 -3.01
N VAL A 146 10.49 -10.23 -2.25
CA VAL A 146 11.50 -9.47 -1.50
C VAL A 146 11.91 -10.34 -0.32
N ILE A 147 13.20 -10.66 -0.24
CA ILE A 147 13.75 -11.52 0.81
C ILE A 147 14.47 -10.67 1.85
N GLN A 148 14.15 -10.88 3.12
CA GLN A 148 14.89 -10.35 4.25
C GLN A 148 15.21 -11.43 5.26
N PHE A 149 16.19 -11.16 6.11
CA PHE A 149 16.53 -12.02 7.23
C PHE A 149 16.31 -11.28 8.53
N THR A 150 15.90 -11.99 9.56
CA THR A 150 15.98 -11.45 10.92
C THR A 150 17.44 -11.07 11.23
N PRO A 151 17.69 -10.06 12.08
CA PRO A 151 19.06 -9.62 12.40
C PRO A 151 20.02 -10.74 12.86
N ASP A 152 19.50 -11.78 13.51
CA ASP A 152 20.28 -12.95 13.93
C ASP A 152 20.40 -14.05 12.87
N LYS A 153 19.83 -13.83 11.67
CA LYS A 153 19.88 -14.67 10.47
C LYS A 153 19.25 -16.05 10.60
N LEU A 154 18.46 -16.28 11.65
CA LEU A 154 17.83 -17.58 11.87
C LEU A 154 16.55 -17.75 11.04
N ILE A 155 15.92 -16.66 10.61
CA ILE A 155 14.67 -16.70 9.85
C ILE A 155 14.84 -15.88 8.58
N GLU A 156 14.64 -16.54 7.45
CA GLU A 156 14.41 -15.91 6.15
C GLU A 156 12.92 -15.58 6.02
N PHE A 157 12.63 -14.40 5.50
CA PHE A 157 11.28 -13.86 5.37
C PHE A 157 11.09 -13.31 3.96
N ASP A 158 10.17 -13.93 3.25
CA ASP A 158 9.82 -13.61 1.88
C ASP A 158 8.52 -12.84 1.88
N LEU A 159 8.46 -11.71 1.18
CA LEU A 159 7.25 -10.92 1.02
C LEU A 159 6.99 -10.63 -0.46
N THR A 160 5.75 -10.88 -0.89
CA THR A 160 5.17 -10.37 -2.13
C THR A 160 3.89 -9.60 -1.84
N TRP A 161 3.44 -8.82 -2.82
CA TRP A 161 2.11 -8.21 -2.80
C TRP A 161 1.48 -8.22 -4.19
N GLU A 162 0.15 -8.31 -4.22
CA GLU A 162 -0.66 -8.24 -5.43
C GLU A 162 -1.79 -7.20 -5.22
N PRO A 163 -1.98 -6.21 -6.10
CA PRO A 163 -1.20 -5.95 -7.32
C PRO A 163 0.23 -5.48 -7.05
N ASN A 164 1.15 -5.77 -7.99
CA ASN A 164 2.57 -5.35 -7.91
C ASN A 164 2.74 -3.83 -7.69
N ILE A 165 1.76 -3.05 -8.13
CA ILE A 165 1.66 -1.60 -7.94
C ILE A 165 0.49 -1.33 -7.02
N ILE A 166 0.77 -0.72 -5.87
CA ILE A 166 -0.24 -0.45 -4.87
C ILE A 166 -0.86 0.92 -5.14
N LYS A 167 -2.18 0.97 -5.25
CA LYS A 167 -2.95 2.20 -5.44
C LYS A 167 -3.97 2.39 -4.32
N THR A 168 -4.34 3.64 -4.05
CA THR A 168 -5.42 3.95 -3.12
C THR A 168 -6.74 3.29 -3.56
N PHE A 169 -7.57 2.94 -2.57
CA PHE A 169 -8.89 2.33 -2.73
C PHE A 169 -8.93 0.97 -3.44
N GLU A 170 -7.78 0.36 -3.72
CA GLU A 170 -7.66 -0.99 -4.25
C GLU A 170 -7.17 -1.96 -3.18
N LYS A 171 -7.71 -3.19 -3.20
CA LYS A 171 -7.26 -4.24 -2.30
C LYS A 171 -5.87 -4.71 -2.70
N THR A 172 -4.95 -4.61 -1.75
CA THR A 172 -3.61 -5.17 -1.81
C THR A 172 -3.53 -6.41 -0.94
N THR A 173 -3.05 -7.51 -1.51
CA THR A 173 -2.84 -8.78 -0.82
C THR A 173 -1.34 -8.94 -0.58
N PHE A 174 -0.89 -8.79 0.66
CA PHE A 174 0.47 -9.11 1.08
C PHE A 174 0.56 -10.60 1.36
N VAL A 175 1.42 -11.31 0.65
CA VAL A 175 1.65 -12.75 0.86
C VAL A 175 3.07 -12.92 1.37
N PHE A 176 3.24 -13.64 2.47
CA PHE A 176 4.56 -13.87 3.02
C PHE A 176 4.79 -15.33 3.37
N GLN A 177 6.06 -15.71 3.37
CA GLN A 177 6.52 -17.05 3.67
C GLN A 177 7.82 -16.95 4.46
N THR A 178 8.04 -17.88 5.37
CA THR A 178 9.25 -17.93 6.20
C THR A 178 9.95 -19.27 6.08
N TYR A 179 11.27 -19.20 6.15
CA TYR A 179 12.14 -20.36 6.13
C TYR A 179 13.20 -20.25 7.23
N ASP A 180 13.78 -21.39 7.57
CA ASP A 180 15.01 -21.44 8.36
C ASP A 180 16.14 -20.78 7.56
N GLY A 181 16.77 -19.76 8.13
CA GLY A 181 17.79 -18.97 7.43
C GLY A 181 19.10 -19.71 7.14
N ILE A 182 19.28 -20.93 7.64
CA ILE A 182 20.48 -21.76 7.41
C ILE A 182 20.15 -22.92 6.47
N THR A 183 19.08 -23.66 6.75
CA THR A 183 18.74 -24.88 6.03
C THR A 183 17.79 -24.63 4.85
N ASN A 184 17.19 -23.44 4.78
CA ASN A 184 16.12 -23.08 3.85
C ASN A 184 14.90 -24.03 3.94
N SER A 185 14.69 -24.64 5.12
CA SER A 185 13.52 -25.47 5.36
C SER A 185 12.35 -24.63 5.85
N ASN A 186 11.14 -25.03 5.51
CA ASN A 186 9.93 -24.37 5.99
C ASN A 186 9.81 -24.44 7.52
N LEU A 187 9.47 -23.31 8.15
CA LEU A 187 9.17 -23.25 9.59
C LEU A 187 7.65 -23.21 9.80
N ASP A 188 7.07 -24.22 10.44
CA ASP A 188 5.64 -24.25 10.76
C ASP A 188 5.28 -23.46 12.03
N LYS A 189 3.99 -23.16 12.19
CA LYS A 189 3.41 -22.45 13.34
C LYS A 189 4.14 -21.16 13.70
N MET A 190 4.40 -20.34 12.68
CA MET A 190 5.08 -19.05 12.85
C MET A 190 4.11 -18.03 13.40
N MET A 191 4.38 -17.58 14.62
CA MET A 191 3.75 -16.43 15.23
C MET A 191 4.37 -15.14 14.70
N TYR A 192 3.56 -14.11 14.49
CA TYR A 192 4.01 -12.79 14.07
C TYR A 192 3.01 -11.70 14.44
N ASP A 193 3.51 -10.48 14.58
CA ASP A 193 2.72 -9.25 14.49
C ASP A 193 3.12 -8.51 13.22
N MET A 194 2.14 -8.20 12.37
CA MET A 194 2.29 -7.39 11.17
C MET A 194 1.78 -5.98 11.45
N ILE A 195 2.63 -4.98 11.27
CA ILE A 195 2.32 -3.57 11.45
C ILE A 195 2.67 -2.85 10.15
N ILE A 196 1.72 -2.11 9.58
CA ILE A 196 1.98 -1.23 8.45
C ILE A 196 1.87 0.21 8.91
N THR A 197 2.91 0.98 8.66
CA THR A 197 2.89 2.44 8.82
C THR A 197 2.92 3.11 7.47
N GLN A 198 2.06 4.10 7.26
CA GLN A 198 2.03 4.97 6.09
C GLN A 198 2.38 6.39 6.51
N ASN A 199 3.32 7.03 5.82
CA ASN A 199 3.79 8.39 6.15
C ASN A 199 4.18 8.53 7.64
N GLY A 200 4.77 7.47 8.22
CA GLY A 200 5.19 7.42 9.62
C GLY A 200 4.07 7.16 10.65
N LYS A 201 2.81 7.00 10.22
CA LYS A 201 1.67 6.69 11.10
C LYS A 201 1.18 5.27 10.89
N GLU A 202 0.85 4.55 11.96
CA GLU A 202 0.24 3.22 11.86
C GLU A 202 -1.13 3.28 11.18
N VAL A 203 -1.33 2.41 10.19
CA VAL A 203 -2.57 2.28 9.42
C VAL A 203 -3.15 0.87 9.43
N PHE A 204 -2.35 -0.12 9.80
CA PHE A 204 -2.78 -1.51 9.90
C PHE A 204 -1.98 -2.24 10.98
N GLN A 205 -2.66 -3.06 11.77
CA GLN A 205 -2.04 -3.99 12.70
C GLN A 205 -2.85 -5.29 12.72
N ASP A 206 -2.17 -6.41 12.61
CA ASP A 206 -2.76 -7.75 12.81
C ASP A 206 -1.71 -8.72 13.37
N SER A 207 -2.16 -9.72 14.12
CA SER A 207 -1.33 -10.78 14.66
C SER A 207 -1.82 -12.15 14.18
N GLY A 208 -0.90 -13.05 13.87
CA GLY A 208 -1.25 -14.35 13.31
C GLY A 208 -0.32 -15.49 13.68
N ILE A 209 -0.79 -16.70 13.39
CA ILE A 209 0.00 -17.94 13.43
C ILE A 209 -0.16 -18.65 12.09
N THR A 210 0.94 -18.82 11.36
CA THR A 210 0.95 -19.54 10.08
C THR A 210 0.80 -21.06 10.31
N GLN A 211 0.30 -21.79 9.32
CA GLN A 211 0.22 -23.26 9.41
C GLN A 211 1.50 -23.93 8.89
N VAL A 212 1.94 -23.52 7.70
CA VAL A 212 3.11 -24.04 6.99
C VAL A 212 4.10 -22.92 6.67
N GLY A 213 4.30 -22.01 7.62
CA GLY A 213 5.30 -20.94 7.53
C GLY A 213 4.93 -19.75 6.66
N GLY A 214 3.73 -19.72 6.07
CA GLY A 214 3.26 -18.58 5.29
C GLY A 214 1.78 -18.31 5.49
N ASP A 215 1.39 -17.09 5.14
CA ASP A 215 0.03 -16.57 5.23
C ASP A 215 -0.09 -15.31 4.35
N TYR A 216 -1.27 -14.69 4.33
CA TYR A 216 -1.48 -13.43 3.63
C TYR A 216 -2.35 -12.44 4.41
N ARG A 217 -2.25 -11.16 4.09
CA ARG A 217 -3.10 -10.09 4.64
C ARG A 217 -3.59 -9.15 3.57
N ASN A 218 -4.87 -8.82 3.66
CA ASN A 218 -5.53 -7.90 2.75
C ASN A 218 -5.54 -6.51 3.36
N VAL A 219 -5.09 -5.49 2.61
CA VAL A 219 -5.07 -4.10 3.05
C VAL A 219 -5.57 -3.19 1.92
N ILE A 220 -6.38 -2.20 2.25
CA ILE A 220 -6.81 -1.12 1.36
C ILE A 220 -6.32 0.17 1.99
N PHE A 221 -5.64 1.00 1.19
CA PHE A 221 -5.13 2.29 1.62
C PHE A 221 -6.03 3.41 1.10
N GLU A 222 -6.36 4.38 1.95
CA GLU A 222 -7.15 5.56 1.56
C GLU A 222 -6.28 6.74 1.13
N ASN A 223 -5.01 6.75 1.54
CA ASN A 223 -4.05 7.81 1.25
C ASN A 223 -2.88 7.25 0.45
N SER A 224 -2.24 8.10 -0.34
CA SER A 224 -0.99 7.79 -1.02
C SER A 224 0.22 8.07 -0.13
N GLY A 225 1.39 7.56 -0.53
CA GLY A 225 2.67 7.79 0.13
C GLY A 225 3.39 6.50 0.55
N PRO A 226 4.64 6.63 1.03
CA PRO A 226 5.47 5.51 1.43
C PRO A 226 4.87 4.71 2.58
N ILE A 227 5.04 3.40 2.52
CA ILE A 227 4.68 2.46 3.58
C ILE A 227 5.88 1.64 4.02
N GLU A 228 5.90 1.34 5.33
CA GLU A 228 6.77 0.31 5.91
C GLU A 228 5.90 -0.83 6.41
N ILE A 229 6.29 -2.06 6.09
CA ILE A 229 5.63 -3.29 6.50
C ILE A 229 6.59 -3.99 7.44
N ARG A 230 6.31 -3.91 8.73
CA ARG A 230 7.13 -4.48 9.78
C ARG A 230 6.48 -5.74 10.31
N PHE A 231 7.24 -6.83 10.29
CA PHE A 231 6.93 -8.03 11.04
C PHE A 231 7.80 -8.05 12.29
N GLN A 232 7.20 -8.34 13.44
CA GLN A 232 7.89 -8.45 14.72
C GLN A 232 7.35 -9.61 15.54
N ASN A 233 8.01 -9.90 16.66
CA ASN A 233 7.67 -11.03 17.53
C ASN A 233 7.60 -12.35 16.75
N ILE A 234 8.49 -12.49 15.76
CA ILE A 234 8.52 -13.63 14.85
C ILE A 234 9.09 -14.84 15.59
N VAL A 235 8.27 -15.88 15.81
CA VAL A 235 8.67 -17.09 16.54
C VAL A 235 8.05 -18.33 15.93
N SER A 236 8.85 -19.37 15.68
CA SER A 236 8.31 -20.69 15.31
C SER A 236 7.94 -21.49 16.56
N SER A 237 6.69 -21.92 16.65
CA SER A 237 6.21 -22.87 17.68
C SER A 237 5.98 -24.29 17.12
N GLY A 238 6.40 -24.50 15.87
CA GLY A 238 6.14 -25.72 15.12
C GLY A 238 7.07 -26.86 15.48
N SER A 239 6.74 -28.06 14.99
CA SER A 239 7.52 -29.28 15.24
C SER A 239 7.84 -30.05 13.95
N SER A 240 7.56 -29.48 12.78
CA SER A 240 7.75 -30.17 11.51
C SER A 240 9.19 -30.11 11.01
N GLY A 241 9.66 -31.19 10.38
CA GLY A 241 10.75 -31.15 9.41
C GLY A 241 12.19 -31.17 9.91
N ILE A 242 12.65 -30.21 10.73
CA ILE A 242 14.07 -30.02 11.13
C ILE A 242 14.14 -29.34 12.51
N ASP A 243 15.08 -29.72 13.38
CA ASP A 243 15.40 -28.99 14.61
C ASP A 243 16.12 -27.68 14.24
N SER A 244 15.45 -26.55 14.46
CA SER A 244 15.95 -25.21 14.16
C SER A 244 16.16 -24.40 15.44
N ILE A 245 17.29 -23.69 15.51
CA ILE A 245 17.57 -22.72 16.58
C ILE A 245 16.60 -21.53 16.51
N ALA A 246 15.95 -21.29 15.36
CA ALA A 246 14.91 -20.27 15.22
C ALA A 246 13.70 -20.49 16.15
N ARG A 247 13.50 -21.73 16.63
CA ARG A 247 12.44 -22.11 17.57
C ARG A 247 12.75 -21.78 19.04
N GLU A 248 14.00 -21.46 19.35
CA GLU A 248 14.38 -21.15 20.73
C GLU A 248 13.73 -19.85 21.22
N SER A 249 13.56 -19.75 22.54
CA SER A 249 12.96 -18.58 23.18
C SER A 249 13.72 -17.31 22.84
N VAL A 250 12.98 -16.28 22.45
CA VAL A 250 13.56 -15.01 22.01
C VAL A 250 14.05 -14.20 23.20
N ASN A 251 15.37 -14.18 23.42
CA ASN A 251 15.97 -13.37 24.48
C ASN A 251 16.01 -11.87 24.14
N GLN A 252 15.93 -11.51 22.85
CA GLN A 252 15.90 -10.12 22.37
C GLN A 252 14.88 -9.98 21.23
N PRO A 253 13.64 -9.55 21.52
CA PRO A 253 12.56 -9.45 20.53
C PRO A 253 12.89 -8.62 19.29
N LEU A 254 13.75 -7.60 19.43
CA LEU A 254 14.22 -6.76 18.33
C LEU A 254 15.07 -7.53 17.30
N PHE A 255 15.64 -8.69 17.65
CA PHE A 255 16.32 -9.55 16.68
C PHE A 255 15.36 -10.47 15.92
N ARG A 256 14.06 -10.44 16.21
CA ARG A 256 13.00 -11.17 15.51
C ARG A 256 12.07 -10.21 14.77
N THR A 257 12.68 -9.29 14.03
CA THR A 257 11.96 -8.30 13.22
C THR A 257 12.50 -8.26 11.80
N VAL A 258 11.62 -8.03 10.83
CA VAL A 258 11.98 -7.68 9.44
C VAL A 258 11.12 -6.50 8.99
N VAL A 259 11.65 -5.65 8.11
CA VAL A 259 10.96 -4.42 7.69
C VAL A 259 11.10 -4.25 6.19
N PHE A 260 9.99 -4.38 5.47
CA PHE A 260 9.90 -4.12 4.04
C PHE A 260 9.38 -2.70 3.81
N SER A 261 9.62 -2.14 2.63
CA SER A 261 9.11 -0.83 2.27
C SER A 261 8.69 -0.78 0.80
N THR A 262 7.64 -0.04 0.52
CA THR A 262 7.13 0.27 -0.82
C THR A 262 6.31 1.55 -0.75
N ILE A 263 5.60 1.92 -1.82
CA ILE A 263 4.81 3.16 -1.89
C ILE A 263 3.41 2.87 -2.43
N VAL A 264 2.44 3.59 -1.88
CA VAL A 264 1.05 3.60 -2.35
C VAL A 264 0.87 4.81 -3.26
N TYR A 265 0.44 4.57 -4.49
CA TYR A 265 0.10 5.62 -5.46
C TYR A 265 -1.32 6.09 -5.27
N ASP A 266 -1.58 7.34 -5.65
CA ASP A 266 -2.96 7.76 -5.77
C ASP A 266 -3.64 7.08 -6.96
N ASN A 267 -4.92 6.77 -6.81
CA ASN A 267 -5.72 6.13 -7.84
C ASN A 267 -6.56 7.17 -8.58
N PRO A 268 -6.21 7.53 -9.82
CA PRO A 268 -6.96 8.54 -10.57
C PRO A 268 -8.38 8.06 -10.94
N GLU A 269 -8.65 6.76 -10.90
CA GLU A 269 -9.92 6.16 -11.33
C GLU A 269 -10.88 5.84 -10.18
N LYS A 270 -10.38 5.79 -8.94
CA LYS A 270 -11.18 5.41 -7.76
C LYS A 270 -10.86 6.33 -6.60
N ILE A 271 -11.92 6.87 -5.98
CA ILE A 271 -11.83 7.77 -4.82
C ILE A 271 -12.47 7.19 -3.56
N THR A 272 -13.12 6.03 -3.66
CA THR A 272 -13.71 5.29 -2.53
C THR A 272 -13.65 3.78 -2.82
N THR A 273 -13.76 2.96 -1.77
CA THR A 273 -13.90 1.51 -1.91
C THR A 273 -15.25 1.03 -1.36
N THR A 274 -15.84 0.05 -2.02
CA THR A 274 -17.00 -0.71 -1.52
C THR A 274 -16.61 -2.11 -1.05
N GLU A 275 -15.34 -2.50 -1.22
CA GLU A 275 -14.84 -3.79 -0.77
C GLU A 275 -14.71 -3.82 0.76
N THR A 276 -15.19 -4.91 1.36
CA THR A 276 -14.95 -5.17 2.77
C THR A 276 -13.61 -5.86 2.95
N MET A 277 -12.80 -5.34 3.87
CA MET A 277 -11.52 -5.93 4.27
C MET A 277 -11.76 -7.20 5.09
N ILE A 278 -11.59 -8.36 4.47
CA ILE A 278 -11.69 -9.66 5.14
C ILE A 278 -10.30 -10.29 5.18
N GLN A 279 -9.81 -10.57 6.40
CA GLN A 279 -8.57 -11.32 6.60
C GLN A 279 -8.82 -12.82 6.46
N PRO A 280 -7.83 -13.62 6.05
CA PRO A 280 -7.97 -15.07 6.02
C PRO A 280 -8.34 -15.60 7.41
N ALA A 281 -9.29 -16.55 7.43
CA ALA A 281 -9.63 -17.24 8.66
C ALA A 281 -8.41 -18.02 9.16
N GLN A 282 -7.98 -17.74 10.38
CA GLN A 282 -6.98 -18.57 11.06
C GLN A 282 -7.57 -19.97 11.21
N ARG A 283 -6.93 -20.96 10.58
CA ARG A 283 -7.32 -22.36 10.77
C ARG A 283 -6.97 -22.73 12.22
N LEU A 284 -7.99 -22.85 13.07
CA LEU A 284 -7.82 -23.31 14.44
C LEU A 284 -7.33 -24.76 14.45
N ASP A 285 -6.09 -24.96 14.90
CA ASP A 285 -5.49 -26.29 15.16
C ASP A 285 -6.36 -27.16 16.07
N ILE A 286 -7.25 -26.54 16.86
CA ILE A 286 -8.23 -27.22 17.70
C ILE A 286 -8.97 -28.30 16.92
N TYR A 287 -9.33 -28.11 15.64
CA TYR A 287 -10.10 -29.14 14.93
C TYR A 287 -9.31 -30.44 14.77
N TYR A 288 -8.02 -30.36 14.43
CA TYR A 288 -7.18 -31.55 14.28
C TYR A 288 -6.74 -32.11 15.63
N GLU A 289 -6.39 -31.27 16.59
CA GLU A 289 -6.05 -31.72 17.95
C GLU A 289 -7.26 -32.35 18.65
N LEU A 290 -8.46 -31.82 18.44
CA LEU A 290 -9.72 -32.38 18.91
C LEU A 290 -10.01 -33.71 18.22
N LEU A 291 -9.80 -33.83 16.90
CA LEU A 291 -9.94 -35.10 16.20
C LEU A 291 -8.95 -36.15 16.71
N VAL A 292 -7.69 -35.76 16.93
CA VAL A 292 -6.68 -36.62 17.56
C VAL A 292 -7.16 -37.04 18.95
N ALA A 293 -7.58 -36.11 19.81
CA ALA A 293 -8.09 -36.42 21.14
C ALA A 293 -9.32 -37.34 21.12
N ILE A 294 -10.27 -37.10 20.21
CA ILE A 294 -11.48 -37.92 20.01
C ILE A 294 -11.12 -39.35 19.60
N ILE A 295 -10.01 -39.56 18.88
CA ILE A 295 -9.56 -40.91 18.48
C ILE A 295 -8.68 -41.55 19.57
N LEU A 296 -7.72 -40.81 20.12
CA LEU A 296 -6.71 -41.31 21.05
C LEU A 296 -7.29 -41.64 22.42
N VAL A 297 -8.23 -40.84 22.93
CA VAL A 297 -8.83 -41.08 24.26
C VAL A 297 -9.61 -42.40 24.30
N PRO A 298 -10.54 -42.70 23.35
CA PRO A 298 -11.20 -43.99 23.30
C PRO A 298 -10.24 -45.15 23.05
N ALA A 299 -9.21 -44.97 22.21
CA ALA A 299 -8.22 -46.01 21.93
C ALA A 299 -7.42 -46.39 23.19
N LEU A 300 -6.96 -45.40 23.96
CA LEU A 300 -6.26 -45.62 25.24
C LEU A 300 -7.17 -46.24 26.29
N MET A 301 -8.44 -45.81 26.37
CA MET A 301 -9.43 -46.42 27.25
C MET A 301 -9.68 -47.89 26.92
N LEU A 302 -9.82 -48.22 25.63
CA LEU A 302 -9.98 -49.60 25.16
C LEU A 302 -8.74 -50.45 25.52
N LEU A 303 -7.55 -49.89 25.29
CA LEU A 303 -6.29 -50.56 25.62
C LEU A 303 -6.17 -50.83 27.13
N GLY A 304 -6.52 -49.84 27.96
CA GLY A 304 -6.58 -49.97 29.41
C GLY A 304 -7.57 -51.04 29.86
N LEU A 305 -8.75 -51.11 29.21
CA LEU A 305 -9.77 -52.13 29.49
C LEU A 305 -9.30 -53.54 29.11
N ILE A 306 -8.62 -53.69 27.97
CA ILE A 306 -8.01 -54.96 27.54
C ILE A 306 -6.94 -55.42 28.53
N ILE A 307 -6.06 -54.50 28.95
CA ILE A 307 -5.02 -54.77 29.96
C ILE A 307 -5.66 -55.19 31.29
N TYR A 308 -6.67 -54.45 31.77
CA TYR A 308 -7.41 -54.76 32.98
C TYR A 308 -8.07 -56.15 32.92
N MET A 309 -8.73 -56.48 31.81
CA MET A 309 -9.33 -57.81 31.62
C MET A 309 -8.29 -58.93 31.62
N LYS A 310 -7.09 -58.70 31.06
CA LYS A 310 -6.00 -59.67 31.04
C LYS A 310 -5.43 -59.91 32.45
N PHE A 311 -5.26 -58.87 33.26
CA PHE A 311 -4.80 -59.00 34.64
C PHE A 311 -5.86 -59.64 35.56
N ARG A 312 -7.13 -59.29 35.41
CA ARG A 312 -8.22 -59.89 36.21
C ARG A 312 -8.43 -61.37 35.92
N LYS A 313 -8.21 -61.80 34.66
CA LYS A 313 -8.23 -63.22 34.28
C LYS A 313 -7.06 -64.02 34.89
N SER A 314 -5.93 -63.36 35.14
CA SER A 314 -4.75 -63.95 35.83
C SER A 314 -4.99 -64.16 37.32
N GLU A 315 -5.69 -63.25 38.00
CA GLU A 315 -6.05 -63.41 39.42
C GLU A 315 -7.04 -64.57 39.64
N ASN A 316 -8.08 -64.66 38.81
CA ASN A 316 -9.08 -65.72 38.92
C ASN A 316 -8.51 -67.13 38.64
N TYR A 317 -7.53 -67.25 37.74
CA TYR A 317 -6.85 -68.53 37.46
C TYR A 317 -5.92 -68.98 38.60
N SER A 318 -5.48 -68.04 39.44
CA SER A 318 -4.60 -68.31 40.58
C SER A 318 -5.39 -68.72 41.83
N GLN A 319 -6.64 -68.25 41.99
CA GLN A 319 -7.52 -68.66 43.09
C GLN A 319 -8.14 -70.06 42.90
N GLU A 320 -8.35 -70.54 41.67
CA GLU A 320 -8.90 -71.88 41.42
C GLU A 320 -7.91 -73.04 41.71
N LYS A 321 -6.62 -72.76 41.93
CA LYS A 321 -5.59 -73.79 42.23
C LYS A 321 -5.26 -73.96 43.70
N SER A 322 -5.89 -73.20 44.60
CA SER A 322 -5.66 -73.31 46.05
C SER A 322 -6.89 -73.81 46.78
N THR A 323 -7.23 -75.08 46.59
CA THR A 323 -8.08 -75.84 47.52
C THR A 323 -7.21 -76.91 48.18
N PRO A 324 -6.91 -76.82 49.49
CA PRO A 324 -6.21 -77.89 50.21
C PRO A 324 -7.17 -79.06 50.53
N LEU A 325 -6.55 -80.24 50.66
CA LEU A 325 -7.07 -81.57 51.02
C LEU A 325 -8.29 -81.63 51.94
#